data_AF-A0A7W0Z6C8-F1
#
_entry.id   AF-A0A7W0Z6C8-F1
#
_cell.length_a   1.000
_cell.length_b   1.000
_cell.length_c   1.000
_cell.angle_alpha   90.00
_cell.angle_beta   90.00
_cell.angle_gamma   90.00
#
_symmetry.space_group_name_H-M   'P 1'
#
loop_
_entity.id
_entity.type
_entity.pdbx_description
1 polymer ?
#
loop_
_entity_poly.entity_id
_entity_poly.type
_entity_poly.pdbx_seq_one_letter_code
_entity_poly.pdbx_strand_id
1 'polypeptide(L)' 'MASIQWCTTCSRDGSFEQPVCSEGHGADCPEWFCIDCGLAVVLAAWAADDPAVPDRSAA' A
#
# COMPACT_ATOMS: atom_id res chain seq x y z
N MET A 1 -9.96 8.03 -0.55
CA MET A 1 -10.99 7.20 -1.24
C MET A 1 -10.88 5.79 -0.67
N ALA A 2 -12.00 5.10 -0.46
CA ALA A 2 -11.96 3.75 0.12
C ALA A 2 -11.98 2.67 -0.98
N SER A 3 -11.22 1.59 -0.79
CA SER A 3 -11.10 0.46 -1.73
C SER A 3 -11.42 -0.86 -1.03
N ILE A 4 -11.99 -1.83 -1.74
CA ILE A 4 -12.27 -3.17 -1.19
C ILE A 4 -11.05 -4.06 -1.37
N GLN A 5 -10.55 -4.65 -0.29
CA GLN A 5 -9.39 -5.57 -0.28
C GLN A 5 -9.61 -6.73 0.70
N TRP A 6 -8.89 -7.83 0.52
CA TRP A 6 -8.90 -8.95 1.46
C TRP A 6 -8.08 -8.61 2.72
N CYS A 7 -8.72 -8.67 3.89
CA CYS A 7 -8.05 -8.50 5.18
C CYS A 7 -7.74 -9.88 5.78
N THR A 8 -6.45 -10.16 5.99
CA THR A 8 -6.00 -11.43 6.60
C THR A 8 -6.38 -11.55 8.07
N THR A 9 -6.45 -10.43 8.81
CA THR A 9 -6.89 -10.41 10.22
C THR A 9 -8.40 -10.68 10.34
N CYS A 10 -9.23 -10.04 9.53
CA CYS A 10 -10.68 -10.27 9.53
C CYS A 10 -11.10 -11.54 8.77
N SER A 11 -10.21 -12.10 7.93
CA SER A 11 -10.48 -13.23 7.05
C SER A 11 -11.70 -13.01 6.13
N ARG A 12 -11.83 -11.79 5.61
CA ARG A 12 -12.88 -11.39 4.67
C ARG A 12 -12.43 -10.24 3.78
N ASP A 13 -13.20 -9.97 2.72
CA ASP A 13 -13.15 -8.67 2.05
C ASP A 13 -13.68 -7.56 2.98
N GLY A 14 -12.99 -6.43 2.96
CA GLY A 14 -13.28 -5.27 3.79
C GLY A 14 -12.95 -3.98 3.06
N SER A 15 -13.52 -2.88 3.55
CA SER A 15 -13.17 -1.54 3.08
C SER A 15 -11.88 -1.09 3.73
N PHE A 16 -11.01 -0.51 2.90
CA PHE A 16 -9.73 0.06 3.31
C PHE A 16 -9.69 1.53 2.97
N GLU A 17 -9.10 2.34 3.86
CA GLU A 17 -8.87 3.77 3.65
C GLU A 17 -7.38 4.10 3.64
N GLN A 18 -6.99 5.11 2.86
CA GLN A 18 -5.65 5.68 2.94
C GLN A 18 -5.58 6.62 4.15
N PRO A 19 -4.53 6.51 5.00
CA PRO A 19 -4.32 7.44 6.09
C PRO A 19 -3.85 8.79 5.54
N VAL A 20 -3.79 9.80 6.42
CA VAL A 20 -3.02 11.02 6.11
C VAL A 20 -1.54 10.64 6.02
N CYS A 21 -1.02 10.52 4.80
CA CYS A 21 0.37 10.17 4.58
C CYS A 21 1.28 11.36 4.91
N SER A 22 2.11 11.22 5.94
CA SER A 22 3.09 12.24 6.34
C SER A 22 4.27 12.39 5.37
N GLU A 23 4.52 11.37 4.54
CA GLU A 23 5.58 11.39 3.53
C GLU A 23 5.21 12.19 2.27
N GLY A 24 3.95 12.64 2.16
CA GLY A 24 3.53 13.54 1.09
C GLY A 24 3.07 12.87 -0.20
N HIS A 25 2.81 11.55 -0.19
CA HIS A 25 2.29 10.82 -1.35
C HIS A 25 0.85 11.19 -1.74
N GLY A 26 0.11 11.90 -0.88
CA GLY A 26 -1.25 12.34 -1.16
C GLY A 26 -2.18 11.16 -1.50
N ALA A 27 -2.85 11.24 -2.64
CA ALA A 27 -3.80 10.22 -3.10
C ALA A 27 -3.12 8.94 -3.65
N ASP A 28 -1.82 9.01 -3.97
CA ASP A 28 -1.03 7.89 -4.47
C ASP A 28 -0.32 7.12 -3.35
N CYS A 29 -0.72 7.35 -2.09
CA CYS A 29 -0.16 6.65 -0.95
C CYS A 29 -0.39 5.13 -1.09
N PRO A 30 0.69 4.32 -1.04
CA PRO A 30 0.57 2.86 -1.15
C PRO A 30 0.05 2.22 0.14
N GLU A 31 -0.10 2.99 1.23
CA GLU A 31 -0.55 2.50 2.53
C GLU A 31 -2.07 2.54 2.66
N TRP A 32 -2.67 1.43 3.09
CA TRP A 32 -4.10 1.25 3.22
C TRP A 32 -4.46 0.55 4.53
N PHE A 33 -5.47 1.03 5.23
CA PHE A 33 -5.90 0.52 6.54
C PHE A 33 -7.29 -0.07 6.46
N CYS A 34 -7.46 -1.30 6.97
CA CYS A 34 -8.79 -1.89 7.12
C CYS A 34 -9.61 -1.06 8.12
N ILE A 35 -10.77 -0.55 7.70
CA ILE A 35 -11.62 0.30 8.55
C ILE A 35 -12.15 -0.46 9.79
N ASP A 36 -12.23 -1.79 9.70
CA ASP A 36 -12.81 -2.64 10.74
C ASP A 36 -11.79 -2.99 11.84
N CYS A 37 -10.58 -3.40 11.47
CA CYS A 37 -9.57 -3.90 12.41
C CYS A 37 -8.30 -3.04 12.50
N GLY A 38 -8.11 -2.04 11.63
CA GLY A 38 -6.95 -1.16 11.62
C GLY A 38 -5.67 -1.77 11.06
N LEU A 39 -5.72 -2.98 10.46
CA LEU A 39 -4.54 -3.57 9.82
C LEU A 39 -4.10 -2.73 8.62
N ALA A 40 -2.83 -2.34 8.59
CA ALA A 40 -2.20 -1.70 7.45
C ALA A 40 -1.70 -2.73 6.44
N VAL A 41 -1.93 -2.48 5.16
CA VAL A 41 -1.31 -3.19 4.03
C VAL A 41 -0.70 -2.18 3.08
N VAL A 42 0.47 -2.52 2.52
CA VAL A 42 1.10 -1.74 1.45
C VAL A 42 0.69 -2.38 0.13
N LEU A 43 -0.15 -1.69 -0.64
CA LEU A 43 -0.42 -2.05 -2.02
C LEU A 43 0.72 -1.47 -2.85
N ALA A 44 1.52 -2.33 -3.48
CA ALA A 44 2.65 -1.88 -4.28
C ALA A 44 2.18 -0.89 -5.36
N ALA A 45 2.40 0.40 -5.11
CA ALA A 45 2.34 1.42 -6.13
C ALA A 45 3.65 1.29 -6.91
N TRP A 46 3.62 0.57 -8.03
CA TRP A 46 4.70 0.68 -9.02
C TRP A 46 4.65 2.09 -9.59
N ALA A 47 5.30 3.04 -8.91
CA ALA A 47 5.69 4.28 -9.55
C ALA A 47 6.76 3.91 -10.57
N ALA A 48 6.39 3.98 -11.86
CA ALA A 48 7.27 3.65 -12.96
C ALA A 48 8.30 4.78 -13.18
N ASP A 49 9.14 5.07 -12.18
CA ASP A 49 10.32 5.92 -12.29
C ASP A 49 11.38 5.51 -11.25
N ASP A 50 11.71 4.21 -11.16
CA ASP A 50 12.89 3.75 -10.45
C ASP A 50 14.09 3.75 -11.42
N PRO A 51 15.14 4.58 -11.21
CA PRO A 51 16.36 4.45 -11.99
C PRO A 51 17.04 3.13 -11.61
N ALA A 52 16.73 2.10 -12.41
CA ALA A 52 17.33 0.77 -12.44
C ALA A 52 18.21 0.43 -11.23
N VAL A 53 17.63 -0.23 -10.22
CA VAL A 53 18.40 -0.97 -9.21
C VAL A 53 19.48 -1.79 -9.93
N PRO A 54 20.79 -1.49 -9.76
CA PRO A 54 21.83 -2.19 -10.49
C PRO A 54 21.88 -3.65 -10.03
N ASP A 55 21.96 -4.54 -11.02
CA ASP A 55 22.10 -5.98 -10.81
C ASP A 55 23.38 -6.27 -10.00
N ARG A 56 23.19 -6.64 -8.74
CA ARG A 56 24.28 -7.07 -7.85
C ARG A 56 24.76 -8.50 -8.12
N SER A 57 24.33 -9.10 -9.23
CA SER A 57 24.72 -10.46 -9.64
C SER A 57 25.88 -10.47 -10.64
N ALA A 58 26.46 -9.30 -10.93
CA ALA A 58 27.69 -9.16 -11.71
C ALA A 58 28.83 -8.48 -10.91
N ALA A 59 29.33 -9.12 -9.84
CA ALA A 59 30.72 -9.02 -9.38
C ALA A 59 31.00 -9.99 -8.22
#